data_AF-A0A803RC79-F1
#
_entry.id   AF-A0A803RC79-F1
#
_cell.length_a   1.000
_cell.length_b   1.000
_cell.length_c   1.000
_cell.angle_alpha   90.00
_cell.angle_beta   90.00
_cell.angle_gamma   90.00
#
_symmetry.space_group_name_H-M   'P 1'
#
loop_
_entity.id
_entity.type
_entity.pdbx_description
1 polymer ?
#
loop_
_entity_poly.entity_id
_entity_poly.type
_entity_poly.pdbx_seq_one_letter_code
_entity_poly.pdbx_strand_id
1 'polypeptide(L)'
;MHAYICDYIYLYISCIIIKFKVVARDILEMEEIKIMYVYICCIIIFLCFFFKISNNNNNNNNNKKKNKKNEPPSPPSYPIIGHLHLLSKQPLVHRALHNLSTKYGDVFSLRFGSRHVVIVSSPSAVQECFTKNDIVLANRPPLILNKHIGYNYTAILTSPYGDHWRNLRRIAVVEILSSARLNLSVNIRGDEIKRLLRKLNRVDEFGRRVELRSKLSELSFNIMMRMMAGKRYYGDDVTDEDEAPRFREIFKEINQVAEADNPADFLPFLSWIPIIGNYEKRVERIAKKADLFLQALIDQRRNPNYNPNPLHQNTVIDHLLSLQESQSQYYTDQIIKGFVLDFVE
;
A
#
# COMPACT_ATOMS: atom_id res chain seq x y z
N MET A 1 21.80 5.39 -3.15
CA MET A 1 20.53 5.42 -3.90
C MET A 1 19.83 4.06 -3.98
N HIS A 2 20.55 2.94 -4.16
CA HIS A 2 19.99 1.58 -4.08
C HIS A 2 19.34 1.23 -2.73
N ALA A 3 19.82 1.79 -1.61
CA ALA A 3 19.26 1.56 -0.27
C ALA A 3 17.83 2.11 -0.09
N TYR A 4 17.54 3.33 -0.57
CA TYR A 4 16.23 3.98 -0.39
C TYR A 4 15.09 3.30 -1.18
N ILE A 5 15.40 2.65 -2.31
CA ILE A 5 14.42 1.90 -3.11
C ILE A 5 14.16 0.52 -2.46
N CYS A 6 15.18 -0.09 -1.84
CA CYS A 6 14.99 -1.31 -1.05
C CYS A 6 14.11 -1.04 0.18
N ASP A 7 14.23 0.12 0.83
CA ASP A 7 13.37 0.50 1.96
C ASP A 7 11.90 0.71 1.53
N TYR A 8 11.66 1.26 0.34
CA TYR A 8 10.32 1.39 -0.24
C TYR A 8 9.70 0.05 -0.64
N ILE A 9 10.51 -0.89 -1.15
CA ILE A 9 10.07 -2.28 -1.39
C ILE A 9 9.76 -2.97 -0.05
N TYR A 10 10.51 -2.70 1.01
CA TYR A 10 10.23 -3.18 2.36
C TYR A 10 8.96 -2.57 2.97
N LEU A 11 8.65 -1.30 2.71
CA LEU A 11 7.37 -0.68 3.07
C LEU A 11 6.21 -1.31 2.29
N TYR A 12 6.36 -1.53 0.98
CA TYR A 12 5.32 -2.17 0.16
C TYR A 12 5.07 -3.63 0.56
N ILE A 13 6.13 -4.38 0.86
CA ILE A 13 6.05 -5.73 1.42
C ILE A 13 5.41 -5.68 2.81
N SER A 14 5.73 -4.69 3.66
CA SER A 14 5.09 -4.51 4.97
C SER A 14 3.61 -4.15 4.87
N CYS A 15 3.20 -3.30 3.92
CA CYS A 15 1.80 -2.98 3.64
C CYS A 15 1.04 -4.22 3.12
N ILE A 16 1.61 -5.00 2.21
CA ILE A 16 1.01 -6.28 1.77
C ILE A 16 0.87 -7.24 2.95
N ILE A 17 1.87 -7.32 3.82
CA ILE A 17 1.90 -8.20 5.00
C ILE A 17 0.90 -7.76 6.06
N ILE A 18 0.76 -6.46 6.35
CA ILE A 18 -0.26 -5.92 7.26
C ILE A 18 -1.65 -6.26 6.72
N LYS A 19 -1.83 -6.14 5.39
CA LYS A 19 -3.09 -6.40 4.68
C LYS A 19 -3.55 -7.86 4.59
N PHE A 20 -2.77 -8.78 5.12
CA PHE A 20 -3.16 -10.18 5.17
C PHE A 20 -3.73 -10.60 6.52
N LYS A 21 -3.40 -9.87 7.59
CA LYS A 21 -3.88 -10.18 8.95
C LYS A 21 -5.25 -9.61 9.22
N VAL A 22 -5.52 -8.37 8.80
CA VAL A 22 -6.83 -7.77 9.05
C VAL A 22 -7.87 -8.51 8.20
N VAL A 23 -7.57 -8.89 6.96
CA VAL A 23 -8.39 -9.79 6.12
C VAL A 23 -8.64 -11.11 6.84
N ALA A 24 -7.59 -11.78 7.33
CA ALA A 24 -7.75 -13.07 7.99
C ALA A 24 -8.58 -12.97 9.28
N ARG A 25 -8.41 -11.89 10.06
CA ARG A 25 -9.19 -11.61 11.27
C ARG A 25 -10.64 -11.28 10.92
N ASP A 26 -10.88 -10.32 10.04
CA ASP A 26 -12.21 -9.87 9.63
C ASP A 26 -13.00 -11.02 9.01
N ILE A 27 -12.38 -11.85 8.16
CA ILE A 27 -13.03 -13.07 7.64
C ILE A 27 -13.43 -14.03 8.76
N LEU A 28 -12.62 -14.18 9.81
CA LEU A 28 -12.88 -15.09 10.92
C LEU A 28 -13.85 -14.52 11.97
N GLU A 29 -13.94 -13.20 12.09
CA GLU A 29 -14.78 -12.48 13.06
C GLU A 29 -16.16 -12.10 12.51
N MET A 30 -16.35 -12.03 11.19
CA MET A 30 -17.65 -11.77 10.57
C MET A 30 -18.67 -12.87 10.92
N GLU A 31 -19.60 -12.58 11.82
CA GLU A 31 -20.71 -13.48 12.18
C GLU A 31 -21.56 -13.85 10.97
N GLU A 32 -21.76 -12.92 10.04
CA GLU A 32 -22.43 -13.19 8.76
C GLU A 32 -21.64 -14.17 7.88
N ILE A 33 -20.30 -14.16 7.92
CA ILE A 33 -19.47 -15.16 7.21
C ILE A 33 -19.57 -16.50 7.92
N LYS A 34 -19.65 -16.56 9.25
CA LYS A 34 -19.91 -17.82 9.96
C LYS A 34 -21.28 -18.39 9.59
N ILE A 35 -22.31 -17.55 9.53
CA ILE A 35 -23.67 -17.94 9.11
C ILE A 35 -23.67 -18.37 7.63
N MET A 36 -23.02 -17.61 6.75
CA MET A 36 -22.89 -17.96 5.33
C MET A 36 -22.04 -19.22 5.14
N TYR A 37 -21.00 -19.44 5.96
CA TYR A 37 -20.18 -20.65 5.94
C TYR A 37 -20.98 -21.85 6.44
N VAL A 38 -21.80 -21.70 7.49
CA VAL A 38 -22.76 -22.71 7.92
C VAL A 38 -23.75 -22.99 6.78
N TYR A 39 -24.28 -21.97 6.11
CA TYR A 39 -25.23 -22.13 5.01
C TYR A 39 -24.59 -22.79 3.78
N ILE A 40 -23.37 -22.41 3.41
CA ILE A 40 -22.58 -23.01 2.33
C ILE A 40 -22.17 -24.44 2.70
N CYS A 41 -21.79 -24.71 3.94
CA CYS A 41 -21.54 -26.07 4.43
C CYS A 41 -22.81 -26.91 4.37
N CYS A 42 -23.97 -26.36 4.76
CA CYS A 42 -25.26 -27.03 4.61
C CYS A 42 -25.58 -27.29 3.14
N ILE A 43 -25.34 -26.33 2.24
CA ILE A 43 -25.52 -26.50 0.78
C ILE A 43 -24.55 -27.53 0.22
N ILE A 44 -23.27 -27.52 0.61
CA ILE A 44 -22.28 -28.49 0.16
C ILE A 44 -22.59 -29.87 0.71
N ILE A 45 -23.01 -30.01 1.97
CA ILE A 45 -23.47 -31.27 2.56
C ILE A 45 -24.70 -31.76 1.81
N PHE A 46 -25.65 -30.87 1.53
CA PHE A 46 -26.86 -31.18 0.74
C PHE A 46 -26.49 -31.62 -0.68
N LEU A 47 -25.63 -30.89 -1.38
CA LEU A 47 -25.14 -31.26 -2.71
C LEU A 47 -24.35 -32.56 -2.68
N CYS A 48 -23.48 -32.79 -1.70
CA CYS A 48 -22.75 -34.05 -1.53
C CYS A 48 -23.71 -35.21 -1.23
N PHE A 49 -24.76 -34.98 -0.45
CA PHE A 49 -25.82 -35.97 -0.18
C PHE A 49 -26.61 -36.28 -1.45
N PHE A 50 -26.98 -35.25 -2.22
CA PHE A 50 -27.64 -35.39 -3.53
C PHE A 50 -26.75 -36.05 -4.58
N PHE A 51 -25.46 -35.72 -4.65
CA PHE A 51 -24.50 -36.39 -5.52
C PHE A 51 -24.27 -37.84 -5.08
N LYS A 52 -24.25 -38.14 -3.78
CA LYS A 52 -24.11 -39.52 -3.29
C LYS A 52 -25.37 -40.36 -3.56
N ILE A 53 -26.56 -39.74 -3.53
CA ILE A 53 -27.83 -40.35 -3.96
C ILE A 53 -27.87 -40.53 -5.49
N SER A 54 -27.44 -39.51 -6.24
CA SER A 54 -27.45 -39.51 -7.71
C SER A 54 -26.37 -40.42 -8.31
N ASN A 55 -25.28 -40.67 -7.58
CA ASN A 55 -24.15 -41.46 -8.05
C ASN A 55 -24.15 -42.89 -7.48
N ASN A 56 -25.28 -43.35 -6.93
CA ASN A 56 -25.48 -44.76 -6.57
C ASN A 56 -25.80 -45.65 -7.79
N ASN A 57 -25.67 -45.12 -9.01
CA ASN A 57 -25.63 -45.86 -10.26
C ASN A 57 -24.47 -45.32 -11.10
N ASN A 58 -23.26 -45.83 -10.85
CA ASN A 58 -22.26 -46.21 -11.86
C ASN A 58 -20.89 -46.40 -11.20
N ASN A 59 -20.50 -47.65 -11.01
CA ASN A 59 -19.11 -48.03 -10.87
C ASN A 59 -18.40 -47.81 -12.22
N ASN A 60 -17.31 -47.03 -12.24
CA ASN A 60 -15.99 -47.51 -12.64
C ASN A 60 -14.95 -46.39 -12.80
N ASN A 61 -13.82 -46.62 -12.12
CA ASN A 61 -12.44 -46.45 -12.56
C ASN A 61 -11.84 -45.08 -12.95
N ASN A 62 -10.86 -44.72 -12.10
CA ASN A 62 -9.44 -44.52 -12.40
C ASN A 62 -8.92 -43.18 -12.97
N ASN A 63 -7.88 -42.72 -12.24
CA ASN A 63 -6.67 -42.06 -12.72
C ASN A 63 -6.75 -40.62 -13.27
N LYS A 64 -6.50 -39.66 -12.38
CA LYS A 64 -5.79 -38.41 -12.71
C LYS A 64 -4.69 -38.09 -11.69
N LYS A 65 -3.63 -38.90 -11.66
CA LYS A 65 -2.30 -38.41 -11.23
C LYS A 65 -1.67 -37.69 -12.44
N LYS A 66 -1.97 -36.41 -12.62
CA LYS A 66 -1.24 -35.54 -13.56
C LYS A 66 -0.20 -34.71 -12.80
N ASN A 67 1.07 -35.08 -12.98
CA ASN A 67 2.31 -34.28 -12.90
C ASN A 67 2.35 -33.07 -11.92
N LYS A 68 2.55 -33.32 -10.62
CA LYS A 68 3.05 -32.34 -9.64
C LYS A 68 4.58 -32.31 -9.63
N LYS A 69 5.26 -31.79 -10.66
CA LYS A 69 6.74 -31.83 -10.65
C LYS A 69 7.48 -30.54 -10.34
N ASN A 70 6.87 -29.35 -10.39
CA ASN A 70 7.63 -28.10 -10.20
C ASN A 70 6.96 -27.06 -9.27
N GLU A 71 5.99 -27.44 -8.42
CA GLU A 71 5.40 -26.49 -7.47
C GLU A 71 6.17 -26.47 -6.15
N PRO A 72 6.44 -25.28 -5.56
CA PRO A 72 6.99 -25.19 -4.22
C PRO A 72 6.11 -25.94 -3.20
N PRO A 73 6.69 -26.45 -2.10
CA PRO A 73 5.94 -27.08 -1.03
C PRO A 73 4.82 -26.16 -0.52
N SER A 74 3.71 -26.74 -0.07
CA SER A 74 2.56 -25.99 0.45
C SER A 74 2.01 -26.65 1.71
N PRO A 75 1.61 -25.86 2.73
CA PRO A 75 0.81 -26.37 3.83
C PRO A 75 -0.54 -26.93 3.35
N PRO A 76 -1.25 -27.68 4.22
CA PRO A 76 -2.65 -27.99 4.01
C PRO A 76 -3.49 -26.71 3.95
N SER A 77 -4.42 -26.64 3.00
CA SER A 77 -5.28 -25.47 2.77
C SER A 77 -6.76 -25.82 2.97
N TYR A 78 -7.57 -24.85 3.40
CA TYR A 78 -9.02 -25.01 3.45
C TYR A 78 -9.67 -24.67 2.10
N PRO A 79 -10.83 -25.30 1.76
CA PRO A 79 -11.62 -24.91 0.60
C PRO A 79 -11.95 -23.42 0.64
N ILE A 80 -12.01 -22.78 -0.53
CA ILE A 80 -12.37 -21.36 -0.73
C ILE A 80 -11.35 -20.38 -0.14
N ILE A 81 -11.11 -20.38 1.18
CA ILE A 81 -10.22 -19.41 1.85
C ILE A 81 -8.73 -19.71 1.70
N GLY A 82 -8.37 -20.97 1.40
CA GLY A 82 -6.98 -21.41 1.30
C GLY A 82 -6.25 -21.34 2.65
N HIS A 83 -5.20 -20.54 2.70
CA HIS A 83 -4.23 -20.44 3.79
C HIS A 83 -4.41 -19.19 4.66
N LEU A 84 -5.43 -18.35 4.40
CA LEU A 84 -5.69 -17.15 5.20
C LEU A 84 -5.83 -17.46 6.70
N HIS A 85 -6.40 -18.62 7.04
CA HIS A 85 -6.54 -19.12 8.42
C HIS A 85 -5.20 -19.37 9.14
N LEU A 86 -4.08 -19.47 8.44
CA LEU A 86 -2.76 -19.63 9.05
C LEU A 86 -2.20 -18.28 9.54
N LEU A 87 -2.65 -17.17 8.96
CA LEU A 87 -2.12 -15.84 9.23
C LEU A 87 -2.76 -15.19 10.47
N SER A 88 -3.96 -15.62 10.84
CA SER A 88 -4.67 -15.15 12.04
C SER A 88 -4.07 -15.67 13.35
N LYS A 89 -3.20 -16.69 13.30
CA LYS A 89 -2.59 -17.32 14.48
C LYS A 89 -1.51 -16.48 15.16
N GLN A 90 -1.04 -15.40 14.53
CA GLN A 90 0.01 -14.54 15.06
C GLN A 90 -0.39 -13.06 14.98
N PRO A 91 0.08 -12.21 15.90
CA PRO A 91 -0.20 -10.78 15.85
C PRO A 91 0.49 -10.07 14.67
N LEU A 92 1.46 -10.69 14.00
CA LEU A 92 2.17 -10.08 12.87
C LEU A 92 2.31 -11.12 11.75
N VAL A 93 1.85 -10.80 10.54
CA VAL A 93 1.85 -11.74 9.40
C VAL A 93 3.26 -12.18 9.05
N HIS A 94 4.25 -11.29 9.07
CA HIS A 94 5.63 -11.68 8.76
C HIS A 94 6.15 -12.75 9.72
N ARG A 95 5.69 -12.77 10.98
CA ARG A 95 6.03 -13.83 11.95
C ARG A 95 5.31 -15.14 11.62
N ALA A 96 4.04 -15.08 11.21
CA ALA A 96 3.33 -16.27 10.72
C ALA A 96 4.02 -16.87 9.49
N LEU A 97 4.41 -16.04 8.52
CA LEU A 97 5.12 -16.45 7.31
C LEU A 97 6.50 -17.03 7.63
N HIS A 98 7.25 -16.42 8.56
CA HIS A 98 8.52 -16.96 9.02
C HIS A 98 8.37 -18.33 9.70
N ASN A 99 7.37 -18.50 10.57
CA ASN A 99 7.10 -19.80 11.20
C ASN A 99 6.69 -20.87 10.17
N LEU A 100 6.09 -20.47 9.05
CA LEU A 100 5.81 -21.38 7.95
C LEU A 100 7.09 -21.70 7.16
N SER A 101 7.98 -20.72 6.94
CA SER A 101 9.24 -20.96 6.22
C SER A 101 10.15 -21.94 6.96
N THR A 102 10.20 -21.88 8.30
CA THR A 102 10.97 -22.86 9.09
C THR A 102 10.44 -24.28 8.97
N LYS A 103 9.18 -24.47 8.54
CA LYS A 103 8.54 -25.78 8.39
C LYS A 103 8.50 -26.28 6.95
N TYR A 104 8.29 -25.39 5.98
CA TYR A 104 8.07 -25.73 4.58
C TYR A 104 9.27 -25.38 3.68
N GLY A 105 10.31 -24.76 4.23
CA GLY A 105 11.51 -24.34 3.51
C GLY A 105 11.45 -22.90 3.04
N ASP A 106 12.53 -22.47 2.38
CA ASP A 106 12.75 -21.07 2.03
C ASP A 106 11.89 -20.55 0.87
N VAL A 107 11.33 -21.46 0.08
CA VAL A 107 10.41 -21.14 -1.01
C VAL A 107 9.22 -22.08 -0.89
N PHE A 108 8.04 -21.52 -0.63
CA PHE A 108 6.82 -22.30 -0.46
C PHE A 108 5.61 -21.53 -0.98
N SER A 109 4.56 -22.28 -1.32
CA SER A 109 3.34 -21.76 -1.91
C SER A 109 2.24 -21.64 -0.87
N LEU A 110 1.45 -20.59 -1.00
CA LEU A 110 0.23 -20.30 -0.27
C LEU A 110 -0.88 -19.94 -1.26
N ARG A 111 -2.09 -19.91 -0.74
CA ARG A 111 -3.31 -19.58 -1.47
C ARG A 111 -4.14 -18.67 -0.59
N PHE A 112 -4.33 -17.44 -0.99
CA PHE A 112 -5.14 -16.47 -0.27
C PHE A 112 -6.45 -16.28 -1.03
N GLY A 113 -7.47 -17.03 -0.60
CA GLY A 113 -8.72 -17.14 -1.35
C GLY A 113 -8.48 -17.69 -2.76
N SER A 114 -8.74 -16.86 -3.76
CA SER A 114 -8.53 -17.12 -5.18
C SER A 114 -7.10 -16.83 -5.67
N ARG A 115 -6.26 -16.17 -4.88
CA ARG A 115 -4.90 -15.76 -5.29
C ARG A 115 -3.85 -16.79 -4.87
N HIS A 116 -2.98 -17.17 -5.80
CA HIS A 116 -1.78 -17.95 -5.50
C HIS A 116 -0.64 -17.03 -5.08
N VAL A 117 0.08 -17.37 -4.01
CA VAL A 117 1.18 -16.58 -3.48
C VAL A 117 2.37 -17.47 -3.22
N VAL A 118 3.54 -17.07 -3.71
CA VAL A 118 4.81 -17.74 -3.37
C VAL A 118 5.54 -16.88 -2.36
N ILE A 119 5.95 -17.50 -1.27
CA ILE A 119 6.75 -16.87 -0.22
C ILE A 119 8.20 -17.24 -0.45
N VAL A 120 9.07 -16.24 -0.37
CA VAL A 120 10.52 -16.39 -0.49
C VAL A 120 11.16 -15.80 0.76
N SER A 121 11.97 -16.60 1.46
CA SER A 121 12.54 -16.23 2.76
C SER A 121 14.04 -16.48 2.91
N SER A 122 14.76 -16.82 1.83
CA SER A 122 16.22 -16.91 1.84
C SER A 122 16.88 -15.81 1.02
N PRO A 123 18.08 -15.33 1.43
CA PRO A 123 18.83 -14.33 0.67
C PRO A 123 19.11 -14.75 -0.78
N SER A 124 19.44 -16.02 -1.02
CA SER A 124 19.75 -16.54 -2.36
C SER A 124 18.52 -16.51 -3.28
N ALA A 125 17.36 -16.93 -2.79
CA ALA A 125 16.13 -16.91 -3.59
C ALA A 125 15.62 -15.48 -3.81
N VAL A 126 15.72 -14.61 -2.80
CA VAL A 126 15.45 -13.16 -2.95
C VAL A 126 16.37 -12.55 -4.00
N GLN A 127 17.66 -12.86 -3.99
CA GLN A 127 18.60 -12.39 -4.99
C GLN A 127 18.19 -12.83 -6.40
N GLU A 128 17.81 -14.10 -6.60
CA GLU A 128 17.33 -14.57 -7.90
C GLU A 128 16.04 -13.84 -8.36
N CYS A 129 15.13 -13.53 -7.43
CA CYS A 129 13.92 -12.76 -7.71
C CYS A 129 14.22 -11.32 -8.16
N PHE A 130 15.13 -10.63 -7.47
CA PHE A 130 15.41 -9.20 -7.69
C PHE A 130 16.61 -8.93 -8.60
N THR A 131 17.15 -9.96 -9.27
CA THR A 131 18.21 -9.80 -10.28
C THR A 131 17.85 -10.48 -11.60
N LYS A 132 17.78 -11.82 -11.62
CA LYS A 132 17.55 -12.60 -12.83
C LYS A 132 16.10 -12.54 -13.31
N ASN A 133 15.15 -12.40 -12.39
CA ASN A 133 13.71 -12.43 -12.68
C ASN A 133 12.99 -11.13 -12.29
N ASP A 134 13.74 -10.04 -12.12
CA ASP A 134 13.26 -8.78 -11.57
C ASP A 134 12.12 -8.17 -12.40
N ILE A 135 12.21 -8.21 -13.73
CA ILE A 135 11.19 -7.70 -14.65
C ILE A 135 9.90 -8.54 -14.58
N VAL A 136 10.02 -9.86 -14.58
CA VAL A 136 8.86 -10.78 -14.57
C VAL A 136 8.10 -10.66 -13.25
N LEU A 137 8.80 -10.38 -12.16
CA LEU A 137 8.25 -10.22 -10.81
C LEU A 137 7.95 -8.76 -10.44
N ALA A 138 8.15 -7.81 -11.35
CA ALA A 138 7.96 -6.39 -11.05
C ALA A 138 6.48 -5.95 -11.01
N ASN A 139 5.54 -6.77 -11.46
CA ASN A 139 4.12 -6.38 -11.48
C ASN A 139 3.50 -6.33 -10.08
N ARG A 140 2.49 -5.45 -9.94
CA ARG A 140 1.76 -5.24 -8.70
C ARG A 140 0.40 -5.96 -8.73
N PRO A 141 -0.05 -6.53 -7.61
CA PRO A 141 -1.39 -7.09 -7.54
C PRO A 141 -2.45 -5.98 -7.72
N PRO A 142 -3.51 -6.22 -8.52
CA PRO A 142 -4.61 -5.27 -8.64
C PRO A 142 -5.41 -5.29 -7.35
N LEU A 143 -5.30 -4.21 -6.56
CA LEU A 143 -6.09 -3.99 -5.35
C LEU A 143 -7.07 -2.85 -5.59
N ILE A 144 -8.24 -2.90 -4.95
CA ILE A 144 -9.26 -1.83 -5.06
C ILE A 144 -8.69 -0.49 -4.56
N LEU A 145 -7.95 -0.49 -3.45
CA LEU A 145 -7.28 0.71 -2.94
C LEU A 145 -6.41 1.36 -4.02
N ASN A 146 -5.54 0.55 -4.64
CA ASN A 146 -4.57 0.99 -5.64
C ASN A 146 -5.25 1.51 -6.92
N LYS A 147 -6.45 1.01 -7.24
CA LYS A 147 -7.25 1.49 -8.37
C LYS A 147 -7.69 2.93 -8.19
N HIS A 148 -8.15 3.30 -7.00
CA HIS A 148 -8.77 4.60 -6.76
C HIS A 148 -7.76 5.64 -6.28
N ILE A 149 -6.95 5.29 -5.28
CA ILE A 149 -5.89 6.16 -4.73
C ILE A 149 -4.74 6.31 -5.73
N GLY A 150 -4.36 5.22 -6.39
CA GLY A 150 -3.26 5.20 -7.37
C GLY A 150 -3.65 5.54 -8.80
N TYR A 151 -4.74 6.30 -9.00
CA TYR A 151 -5.19 6.80 -10.30
C TYR A 151 -5.30 5.72 -11.39
N ASN A 152 -6.10 4.69 -11.12
CA ASN A 152 -6.28 3.52 -11.98
C ASN A 152 -4.95 2.85 -12.38
N TYR A 153 -4.09 2.61 -11.38
CA TYR A 153 -2.79 1.96 -11.55
C TYR A 153 -1.80 2.75 -12.42
N THR A 154 -1.79 4.07 -12.28
CA THR A 154 -0.86 4.95 -13.00
C THR A 154 0.14 5.65 -12.08
N ALA A 155 0.01 5.52 -10.76
CA ALA A 155 0.98 5.99 -9.76
C ALA A 155 2.19 5.04 -9.65
N ILE A 156 3.34 5.51 -9.15
CA ILE A 156 4.59 4.73 -9.22
C ILE A 156 4.55 3.46 -8.37
N LEU A 157 3.81 3.49 -7.25
CA LEU A 157 3.67 2.37 -6.33
C LEU A 157 2.68 1.30 -6.83
N THR A 158 1.78 1.66 -7.76
CA THR A 158 0.66 0.82 -8.17
C THR A 158 0.71 0.38 -9.63
N SER A 159 1.45 1.09 -10.47
CA SER A 159 1.49 0.81 -11.91
C SER A 159 2.18 -0.52 -12.23
N PRO A 160 1.64 -1.30 -13.19
CA PRO A 160 2.33 -2.48 -13.70
C PRO A 160 3.65 -2.07 -14.38
N TYR A 161 4.60 -3.00 -14.38
CA TYR A 161 5.87 -2.78 -15.06
C TYR A 161 5.64 -2.59 -16.56
N GLY A 162 6.26 -1.55 -17.12
CA GLY A 162 6.14 -1.18 -18.52
C GLY A 162 6.75 0.21 -18.77
N ASP A 163 6.57 0.75 -19.97
CA ASP A 163 7.14 2.05 -20.37
C ASP A 163 6.70 3.18 -19.45
N HIS A 164 5.42 3.20 -19.07
CA HIS A 164 4.88 4.18 -18.13
C HIS A 164 5.58 4.13 -16.78
N TRP A 165 5.63 2.96 -16.14
CA TRP A 165 6.31 2.80 -14.85
C TRP A 165 7.80 3.12 -14.93
N ARG A 166 8.49 2.73 -16.02
CA ARG A 166 9.90 3.07 -16.24
C ARG A 166 10.10 4.59 -16.34
N ASN A 167 9.21 5.30 -17.00
CA ASN A 167 9.24 6.76 -17.05
C ASN A 167 8.97 7.39 -15.67
N LEU A 168 7.96 6.91 -14.92
CA LEU A 168 7.72 7.37 -13.54
C LEU A 168 8.95 7.17 -12.66
N ARG A 169 9.58 5.99 -12.74
CA ARG A 169 10.82 5.70 -12.00
C ARG A 169 11.96 6.64 -12.40
N ARG A 170 12.11 6.93 -13.69
CA ARG A 170 13.09 7.92 -14.17
C ARG A 170 12.82 9.29 -13.56
N ILE A 171 11.57 9.77 -13.60
CA ILE A 171 11.18 11.06 -13.03
C ILE A 171 11.48 11.09 -11.52
N ALA A 172 11.05 10.06 -10.77
CA ALA A 172 11.31 9.98 -9.33
C ALA A 172 12.81 10.04 -9.01
N VAL A 173 13.63 9.28 -9.74
CA VAL A 173 15.08 9.21 -9.48
C VAL A 173 15.80 10.49 -9.90
N VAL A 174 15.48 11.04 -11.06
CA VAL A 174 16.22 12.18 -11.65
C VAL A 174 15.71 13.51 -11.11
N GLU A 175 14.39 13.70 -11.12
CA GLU A 175 13.76 15.00 -10.88
C GLU A 175 13.39 15.24 -9.41
N ILE A 176 13.31 14.19 -8.59
CA ILE A 176 12.88 14.27 -7.19
C ILE A 176 14.00 13.86 -6.23
N LEU A 177 14.60 12.69 -6.46
CA LEU A 177 15.52 12.05 -5.52
C LEU A 177 17.01 12.20 -5.87
N SER A 178 17.34 12.90 -6.96
CA SER A 178 18.76 13.09 -7.33
C SER A 178 19.51 13.86 -6.25
N SER A 179 20.82 13.64 -6.14
CA SER A 179 21.65 14.32 -5.12
C SER A 179 21.51 15.85 -5.20
N ALA A 180 21.39 16.41 -6.41
CA ALA A 180 21.16 17.84 -6.62
C ALA A 180 19.82 18.28 -5.98
N ARG A 181 18.73 17.54 -6.20
CA ARG A 181 17.40 17.84 -5.65
C ARG A 181 17.33 17.66 -4.14
N LEU A 182 17.96 16.61 -3.62
CA LEU A 182 18.07 16.39 -2.17
C LEU A 182 18.92 17.47 -1.49
N ASN A 183 19.93 18.02 -2.16
CA ASN A 183 20.75 19.11 -1.64
C ASN A 183 19.97 20.41 -1.50
N LEU A 184 19.06 20.72 -2.43
CA LEU A 184 18.17 21.90 -2.34
C LEU A 184 17.29 21.86 -1.07
N SER A 185 16.94 20.68 -0.59
CA SER A 185 16.08 20.48 0.59
C SER A 185 16.83 20.24 1.90
N VAL A 186 18.17 20.37 1.94
CA VAL A 186 18.98 20.21 3.17
C VAL A 186 18.52 21.16 4.26
N ASN A 187 18.24 22.42 3.90
CA ASN A 187 17.79 23.43 4.86
C ASN A 187 16.41 23.10 5.43
N ILE A 188 15.52 22.52 4.63
CA ILE A 188 14.18 22.09 5.08
C ILE A 188 14.32 21.01 6.16
N ARG A 189 15.11 19.96 5.89
CA ARG A 189 15.35 18.87 6.85
C ARG A 189 16.00 19.39 8.13
N GLY A 190 17.03 20.23 8.00
CA GLY A 190 17.72 20.84 9.14
C GLY A 190 16.80 21.71 9.99
N ASP A 191 15.91 22.50 9.36
CA ASP A 191 14.94 23.33 10.07
C ASP A 191 13.91 22.50 10.83
N GLU A 192 13.31 21.48 10.21
CA GLU A 192 12.33 20.61 10.89
C GLU A 192 12.97 19.82 12.05
N ILE A 193 14.20 19.32 11.90
CA ILE A 193 14.95 18.66 12.98
C ILE A 193 15.18 19.66 14.13
N LYS A 194 15.63 20.88 13.83
CA LYS A 194 15.83 21.93 14.86
C LYS A 194 14.53 22.26 15.59
N ARG A 195 13.39 22.32 14.88
CA ARG A 195 12.06 22.52 15.49
C ARG A 195 11.71 21.40 16.44
N LEU A 196 11.90 20.14 16.03
CA LEU A 196 11.65 18.98 16.89
C LEU A 196 12.53 19.04 18.15
N LEU A 197 13.84 19.27 18.00
CA LEU A 197 14.76 19.36 19.13
C LEU A 197 14.38 20.48 20.11
N ARG A 198 13.98 21.66 19.62
CA ARG A 198 13.48 22.74 20.48
C ARG A 198 12.21 22.34 21.22
N LYS A 199 11.28 21.63 20.58
CA LYS A 199 10.06 21.13 21.23
C LYS A 199 10.40 20.11 22.33
N LEU A 200 11.31 19.18 22.07
CA LEU A 200 11.76 18.20 23.06
C LEU A 200 12.46 18.86 24.24
N ASN A 201 13.33 19.83 23.99
CA ASN A 201 14.05 20.56 25.04
C ASN A 201 13.10 21.31 26.00
N ARG A 202 11.99 21.88 25.48
CA ARG A 202 10.98 22.54 26.32
C ARG A 202 10.18 21.57 27.20
N VAL A 203 10.14 20.28 26.86
CA VAL A 203 9.44 19.26 27.65
C VAL A 203 10.33 18.74 28.79
N ASP A 204 11.65 18.90 28.66
CA ASP A 204 12.65 18.39 29.60
C ASP A 204 12.68 19.12 30.95
N GLU A 205 12.10 20.32 31.06
CA GLU A 205 12.01 21.08 32.32
C GLU A 205 11.30 20.32 33.46
N PHE A 206 10.64 19.18 33.18
CA PHE A 206 9.92 18.37 34.17
C PHE A 206 10.13 16.85 34.05
N GLY A 207 11.14 16.37 33.30
CA GLY A 207 11.37 14.92 33.13
C GLY A 207 10.17 14.16 32.52
N ARG A 208 9.38 14.83 31.68
CA ARG A 208 8.15 14.27 31.12
C ARG A 208 8.44 13.26 30.01
N ARG A 209 7.71 12.13 30.04
CA ARG A 209 7.73 11.13 28.97
C ARG A 209 7.16 11.73 27.68
N VAL A 210 7.84 11.53 26.55
CA VAL A 210 7.40 11.97 25.23
C VAL A 210 7.06 10.78 24.35
N GLU A 211 5.93 10.86 23.65
CA GLU A 211 5.55 9.88 22.63
C GLU A 211 6.30 10.20 21.31
N LEU A 212 7.32 9.41 20.99
CA LEU A 212 8.22 9.68 19.86
C LEU A 212 7.61 9.31 18.49
N ARG A 213 6.69 8.34 18.42
CA ARG A 213 6.13 7.89 17.13
C ARG A 213 5.37 9.02 16.45
N SER A 214 4.51 9.71 17.18
CA SER A 214 3.79 10.88 16.69
C SER A 214 4.76 11.99 16.28
N LYS A 215 5.77 12.28 17.10
CA LYS A 215 6.74 13.35 16.81
C LYS A 215 7.60 13.08 15.58
N LEU A 216 8.03 11.84 15.38
CA LEU A 216 8.79 11.44 14.18
C LEU A 216 7.90 11.34 12.94
N SER A 217 6.64 10.96 13.11
CA SER A 217 5.64 10.98 12.04
C SER A 217 5.37 12.43 11.57
N GLU A 218 5.06 13.34 12.51
CA GLU A 218 4.90 14.78 12.24
C GLU A 218 6.13 15.36 11.55
N LEU A 219 7.34 15.01 12.01
CA LEU A 219 8.60 15.42 11.39
C LEU A 219 8.68 14.96 9.93
N SER A 220 8.41 13.69 9.67
CA SER A 220 8.52 13.10 8.33
C SER A 220 7.50 13.72 7.38
N PHE A 221 6.24 13.85 7.79
CA PHE A 221 5.19 14.51 7.02
C PHE A 221 5.54 15.96 6.67
N ASN A 222 6.01 16.73 7.66
CA ASN A 222 6.38 18.12 7.43
C ASN A 222 7.58 18.26 6.49
N ILE A 223 8.60 17.40 6.63
CA ILE A 223 9.74 17.40 5.69
C ILE A 223 9.24 17.09 4.26
N MET A 224 8.43 16.04 4.07
CA MET A 224 7.92 15.66 2.75
C MET A 224 7.04 16.76 2.15
N MET A 225 6.07 17.30 2.89
CA MET A 225 5.18 18.35 2.36
C MET A 225 5.91 19.67 2.10
N ARG A 226 6.93 20.02 2.88
CA ARG A 226 7.76 21.20 2.58
C ARG A 226 8.62 20.98 1.34
N MET A 227 9.12 19.77 1.12
CA MET A 227 9.84 19.43 -0.11
C MET A 227 8.91 19.42 -1.33
N MET A 228 7.71 18.84 -1.19
CA MET A 228 6.77 18.63 -2.29
C MET A 228 6.03 19.92 -2.69
N ALA A 229 5.46 20.60 -1.70
CA ALA A 229 4.54 21.71 -1.90
C ALA A 229 4.92 22.97 -1.10
N GLY A 230 6.05 22.97 -0.36
CA GLY A 230 6.48 24.13 0.43
C GLY A 230 5.54 24.45 1.59
N LYS A 231 4.71 23.48 2.00
CA LYS A 231 3.67 23.64 3.04
C LYS A 231 3.98 22.77 4.24
N ARG A 232 3.48 23.17 5.40
CA ARG A 232 3.62 22.45 6.68
C ARG A 232 2.25 22.27 7.31
N TYR A 233 1.91 21.06 7.74
CA TYR A 233 0.55 20.74 8.20
C TYR A 233 0.48 20.18 9.62
N TYR A 234 1.61 19.95 10.28
CA TYR A 234 1.66 19.52 11.67
C TYR A 234 2.45 20.49 12.54
N GLY A 235 2.00 20.66 13.79
CA GLY A 235 2.67 21.46 14.82
C GLY A 235 1.97 22.78 15.13
N ASP A 236 2.23 23.30 16.33
CA ASP A 236 1.59 24.49 16.93
C ASP A 236 1.88 25.80 16.19
N ASP A 237 2.90 25.79 15.34
CA ASP A 237 3.38 26.90 14.52
C ASP A 237 2.79 26.90 13.09
N VAL A 238 1.81 26.02 12.82
CA VAL A 238 1.04 26.04 11.58
C VAL A 238 -0.07 27.08 11.69
N THR A 239 -0.04 28.08 10.81
CA THR A 239 -0.99 29.21 10.79
C THR A 239 -2.17 29.02 9.83
N ASP A 240 -2.16 27.95 9.03
CA ASP A 240 -3.22 27.66 8.06
C ASP A 240 -4.35 26.88 8.74
N GLU A 241 -5.41 27.59 9.10
CA GLU A 241 -6.54 27.05 9.87
C GLU A 241 -7.50 26.20 9.03
N ASP A 242 -7.46 26.31 7.70
CA ASP A 242 -8.39 25.61 6.79
C ASP A 242 -7.71 24.45 6.05
N GLU A 243 -6.53 24.66 5.46
CA GLU A 243 -5.84 23.68 4.60
C GLU A 243 -5.24 22.54 5.45
N ALA A 244 -4.61 22.87 6.58
CA ALA A 244 -3.88 21.89 7.39
C ALA A 244 -4.79 20.84 8.05
N PRO A 245 -5.94 21.19 8.67
CA PRO A 245 -6.86 20.19 9.19
C PRO A 245 -7.41 19.28 8.08
N ARG A 246 -7.75 19.85 6.92
CA ARG A 246 -8.25 19.09 5.76
C ARG A 246 -7.22 18.10 5.25
N PHE A 247 -5.95 18.51 5.14
CA PHE A 247 -4.85 17.60 4.80
C PHE A 247 -4.76 16.42 5.78
N ARG A 248 -4.73 16.72 7.09
CA ARG A 248 -4.62 15.69 8.14
C ARG A 248 -5.80 14.73 8.12
N GLU A 249 -7.01 15.22 7.87
CA GLU A 249 -8.20 14.38 7.74
C GLU A 249 -8.09 13.44 6.54
N ILE A 250 -7.73 13.96 5.36
CA ILE A 250 -7.59 13.15 4.14
C ILE A 250 -6.54 12.06 4.33
N PHE A 251 -5.35 12.40 4.81
CA PHE A 251 -4.28 11.40 5.01
C PHE A 251 -4.61 10.42 6.12
N LYS A 252 -5.35 10.83 7.16
CA LYS A 252 -5.88 9.90 8.16
C LYS A 252 -6.88 8.93 7.54
N GLU A 253 -7.79 9.40 6.69
CA GLU A 253 -8.75 8.55 5.99
C GLU A 253 -8.05 7.57 5.03
N ILE A 254 -7.03 8.02 4.28
CA ILE A 254 -6.21 7.17 3.41
C ILE A 254 -5.52 6.08 4.21
N ASN A 255 -4.82 6.45 5.29
CA ASN A 255 -4.16 5.48 6.18
C ASN A 255 -5.17 4.47 6.74
N GLN A 256 -6.37 4.92 7.15
CA GLN A 256 -7.40 4.02 7.64
C GLN A 256 -7.89 3.02 6.58
N VAL A 257 -8.02 3.40 5.31
CA VAL A 257 -8.41 2.46 4.26
C VAL A 257 -7.23 1.63 3.73
N ALA A 258 -6.00 2.10 3.90
CA ALA A 258 -4.79 1.34 3.60
C ALA A 258 -4.52 0.25 4.66
N GLU A 259 -4.79 0.55 5.94
CA GLU A 259 -4.77 -0.39 7.06
C GLU A 259 -6.00 -1.29 7.08
N ALA A 260 -7.16 -0.78 6.69
CA ALA A 260 -8.38 -1.57 6.57
C ALA A 260 -8.27 -2.49 5.37
N ASP A 261 -8.50 -3.76 5.66
CA ASP A 261 -8.37 -4.81 4.68
C ASP A 261 -9.65 -5.00 3.89
N ASN A 262 -9.50 -5.46 2.64
CA ASN A 262 -10.63 -5.76 1.77
C ASN A 262 -10.64 -7.25 1.42
N PRO A 263 -11.43 -8.07 2.13
CA PRO A 263 -11.56 -9.49 1.84
C PRO A 263 -11.94 -9.81 0.39
N ALA A 264 -12.65 -8.89 -0.30
CA ALA A 264 -13.02 -9.07 -1.71
C ALA A 264 -11.82 -9.11 -2.66
N ASP A 265 -10.66 -8.52 -2.29
CA ASP A 265 -9.43 -8.64 -3.08
C ASP A 265 -8.96 -10.10 -3.18
N PHE A 266 -9.26 -10.92 -2.18
CA PHE A 266 -8.88 -12.35 -2.12
C PHE A 266 -10.04 -13.30 -2.43
N LEU A 267 -11.25 -12.90 -2.05
CA LEU A 267 -12.49 -13.67 -2.21
C LEU A 267 -13.50 -12.83 -2.99
N PRO A 268 -13.39 -12.75 -4.34
CA PRO A 268 -14.18 -11.83 -5.15
C PRO A 268 -15.69 -11.95 -4.98
N PHE A 269 -16.17 -13.16 -4.67
CA PHE A 269 -17.58 -13.39 -4.40
C PHE A 269 -18.09 -12.54 -3.23
N LEU A 270 -17.25 -12.17 -2.25
CA LEU A 270 -17.64 -11.32 -1.12
C LEU A 270 -18.03 -9.88 -1.52
N SER A 271 -17.73 -9.44 -2.74
CA SER A 271 -18.09 -8.09 -3.23
C SER A 271 -19.60 -7.83 -3.23
N TRP A 272 -20.42 -8.88 -3.30
CA TRP A 272 -21.88 -8.78 -3.18
C TRP A 272 -22.41 -8.41 -1.78
N ILE A 273 -21.60 -8.56 -0.72
CA ILE A 273 -22.02 -8.26 0.65
C ILE A 273 -21.99 -6.74 0.83
N PRO A 274 -23.09 -6.10 1.24
CA PRO A 274 -23.17 -4.63 1.32
C PRO A 274 -22.06 -3.98 2.15
N ILE A 275 -21.66 -4.59 3.28
CA ILE A 275 -20.59 -4.07 4.15
C ILE A 275 -19.24 -4.06 3.42
N ILE A 276 -18.93 -5.12 2.66
CA ILE A 276 -17.67 -5.25 1.91
C ILE A 276 -17.72 -4.39 0.64
N GLY A 277 -18.85 -4.36 -0.06
CA GLY A 277 -19.07 -3.47 -1.21
C GLY A 277 -18.99 -1.98 -0.86
N ASN A 278 -19.24 -1.61 0.41
CA ASN A 278 -19.07 -0.23 0.89
C ASN A 278 -17.61 0.20 1.01
N TYR A 279 -16.65 -0.74 1.08
CA TYR A 279 -15.23 -0.41 1.10
C TYR A 279 -14.82 0.32 -0.17
N GLU A 280 -15.15 -0.20 -1.36
CA GLU A 280 -14.79 0.46 -2.62
C GLU A 280 -15.39 1.87 -2.72
N LYS A 281 -16.67 2.04 -2.34
CA LYS A 281 -17.33 3.36 -2.29
C LYS A 281 -16.64 4.33 -1.33
N ARG A 282 -16.15 3.83 -0.19
CA ARG A 282 -15.39 4.64 0.79
C ARG A 282 -14.05 5.07 0.20
N VAL A 283 -13.32 4.15 -0.42
CA VAL A 283 -12.05 4.46 -1.08
C VAL A 283 -12.26 5.47 -2.21
N GLU A 284 -13.27 5.29 -3.07
CA GLU A 284 -13.57 6.21 -4.16
C GLU A 284 -13.86 7.63 -3.63
N ARG A 285 -14.62 7.76 -2.54
CA ARG A 285 -14.88 9.07 -1.90
C ARG A 285 -13.60 9.72 -1.39
N ILE A 286 -12.74 8.96 -0.72
CA ILE A 286 -11.46 9.45 -0.19
C ILE A 286 -10.53 9.86 -1.35
N ALA A 287 -10.46 9.05 -2.40
CA ALA A 287 -9.68 9.35 -3.61
C ALA A 287 -10.13 10.68 -4.24
N LYS A 288 -11.44 10.94 -4.33
CA LYS A 288 -11.96 12.24 -4.81
C LYS A 288 -11.57 13.40 -3.90
N LYS A 289 -11.65 13.24 -2.57
CA LYS A 289 -11.22 14.28 -1.62
C LYS A 289 -9.73 14.60 -1.78
N ALA A 290 -8.89 13.56 -1.88
CA ALA A 290 -7.45 13.67 -2.07
C ALA A 290 -7.12 14.32 -3.41
N ASP A 291 -7.77 13.89 -4.49
CA ASP A 291 -7.58 14.44 -5.82
C ASP A 291 -7.87 15.95 -5.87
N LEU A 292 -9.01 16.38 -5.31
CA LEU A 292 -9.37 17.79 -5.23
C LEU A 292 -8.37 18.60 -4.40
N PHE A 293 -7.87 18.04 -3.30
CA PHE A 293 -6.88 18.70 -2.47
C PHE A 293 -5.54 18.85 -3.20
N LEU A 294 -5.05 17.78 -3.83
CA LEU A 294 -3.79 17.79 -4.57
C LEU A 294 -3.87 18.68 -5.82
N GLN A 295 -5.03 18.72 -6.48
CA GLN A 295 -5.27 19.64 -7.59
C GLN A 295 -5.20 21.09 -7.12
N ALA A 296 -5.80 21.42 -5.98
CA ALA A 296 -5.73 22.77 -5.41
C ALA A 296 -4.28 23.20 -5.11
N LEU A 297 -3.41 22.27 -4.68
CA LEU A 297 -1.98 22.56 -4.50
C LEU A 297 -1.30 22.89 -5.83
N ILE A 298 -1.58 22.13 -6.89
CA ILE A 298 -1.03 22.38 -8.23
C ILE A 298 -1.53 23.73 -8.77
N ASP A 299 -2.84 23.99 -8.68
CA ASP A 299 -3.45 25.20 -9.20
C ASP A 299 -2.96 26.45 -8.45
N GLN A 300 -2.75 26.34 -7.13
CA GLN A 300 -2.13 27.40 -6.34
C GLN A 300 -0.72 27.73 -6.86
N ARG A 301 0.10 26.72 -7.20
CA ARG A 301 1.45 26.91 -7.71
C ARG A 301 1.48 27.47 -9.14
N ARG A 302 0.47 27.20 -9.96
CA ARG A 302 0.32 27.79 -11.30
C ARG A 302 -0.15 29.23 -11.28
N ASN A 303 -0.81 29.68 -10.22
CA ASN A 303 -1.36 31.02 -10.16
C ASN A 303 -0.22 32.06 -10.20
N PRO A 304 -0.16 32.94 -11.23
CA PRO A 304 0.93 33.93 -11.34
C PRO A 304 0.90 34.97 -10.22
N ASN A 305 -0.24 35.14 -9.54
CA ASN A 305 -0.38 36.03 -8.40
C ASN A 305 0.02 35.35 -7.07
N TYR A 306 0.29 34.04 -7.09
CA TYR A 306 0.79 33.34 -5.92
C TYR A 306 2.27 33.66 -5.73
N ASN A 307 2.57 34.43 -4.69
CA ASN A 307 3.95 34.75 -4.31
C ASN A 307 4.32 33.94 -3.05
N PRO A 308 4.89 32.72 -3.20
CA PRO A 308 5.32 31.95 -2.06
C PRO A 308 6.47 32.68 -1.36
N ASN A 309 6.51 32.56 -0.03
CA ASN A 309 7.68 32.94 0.76
C ASN A 309 8.96 32.36 0.10
N PRO A 310 10.08 33.09 0.01
CA PRO A 310 11.33 32.57 -0.55
C PRO A 310 11.78 31.22 0.02
N LEU A 311 11.43 30.93 1.28
CA LEU A 311 11.68 29.64 1.94
C LEU A 311 10.83 28.47 1.41
N HIS A 312 9.82 28.76 0.58
CA HIS A 312 8.85 27.82 0.02
C HIS A 312 8.88 27.77 -1.53
N GLN A 313 9.94 28.31 -2.13
CA GLN A 313 10.21 28.28 -3.57
C GLN A 313 11.01 27.02 -3.96
N ASN A 314 10.99 26.66 -5.25
CA ASN A 314 11.73 25.53 -5.84
C ASN A 314 11.33 24.16 -5.27
N THR A 315 10.05 23.98 -5.02
CA THR A 315 9.48 22.70 -4.59
C THR A 315 9.49 21.66 -5.70
N VAL A 316 9.22 20.41 -5.37
CA VAL A 316 9.06 19.36 -6.38
C VAL A 316 7.91 19.69 -7.33
N ILE A 317 6.78 20.19 -6.83
CA ILE A 317 5.66 20.62 -7.69
C ILE A 317 6.11 21.73 -8.65
N ASP A 318 6.79 22.78 -8.17
CA ASP A 318 7.29 23.86 -9.03
C ASP A 318 8.19 23.31 -10.15
N HIS A 319 9.11 22.40 -9.78
CA HIS A 319 10.04 21.80 -10.74
C HIS A 319 9.30 20.95 -11.79
N LEU A 320 8.39 20.07 -11.37
CA LEU A 320 7.65 19.23 -12.30
C LEU A 320 6.70 20.06 -13.20
N LEU A 321 6.13 21.15 -12.69
CA LEU A 321 5.34 22.09 -13.50
C LEU A 321 6.22 22.79 -14.54
N SER A 322 7.45 23.19 -14.22
CA SER A 322 8.36 23.75 -15.22
C SER A 322 8.70 22.76 -16.34
N LEU A 323 8.82 21.47 -16.02
CA LEU A 323 9.01 20.42 -17.03
C LEU A 323 7.75 20.16 -17.84
N GLN A 324 6.57 20.33 -17.23
CA GLN A 324 5.28 20.18 -17.91
C GLN A 324 5.11 21.17 -19.07
N GLU A 325 5.68 22.37 -18.98
CA GLU A 325 5.63 23.38 -20.07
C GLU A 325 6.26 22.88 -21.38
N SER A 326 7.31 22.07 -21.29
CA SER A 326 8.03 21.52 -22.46
C SER A 326 7.67 20.07 -22.77
N GLN A 327 7.21 19.30 -21.77
CA GLN A 327 7.01 17.85 -21.86
C GLN A 327 5.67 17.42 -21.23
N SER A 328 4.58 18.13 -21.55
CA SER A 328 3.26 17.98 -20.92
C SER A 328 2.75 16.52 -20.83
N GLN A 329 3.04 15.69 -21.82
CA GLN A 329 2.66 14.27 -21.84
C GLN A 329 3.30 13.42 -20.72
N TYR A 330 4.48 13.81 -20.22
CA TYR A 330 5.23 13.06 -19.21
C TYR A 330 5.03 13.59 -17.78
N TYR A 331 4.49 14.81 -17.65
CA TYR A 331 4.34 15.52 -16.39
C TYR A 331 2.89 15.99 -16.20
N THR A 332 1.91 15.14 -16.51
CA THR A 332 0.48 15.48 -16.33
C THR A 332 0.16 15.73 -14.86
N ASP A 333 -0.92 16.46 -14.58
CA ASP A 333 -1.36 16.74 -13.20
C ASP A 333 -1.56 15.45 -12.42
N GLN A 334 -2.15 14.43 -13.06
CA GLN A 334 -2.32 13.12 -12.45
C GLN A 334 -0.99 12.50 -12.01
N ILE A 335 0.08 12.63 -12.80
CA ILE A 335 1.43 12.15 -12.46
C ILE A 335 2.02 12.96 -11.30
N ILE A 336 1.89 14.29 -11.33
CA ILE A 336 2.38 15.17 -10.25
C ILE A 336 1.65 14.85 -8.95
N LYS A 337 0.32 14.75 -8.98
CA LYS A 337 -0.51 14.36 -7.82
C LYS A 337 -0.13 12.96 -7.31
N GLY A 338 0.07 12.00 -8.22
CA GLY A 338 0.56 10.66 -7.89
C GLY A 338 1.88 10.70 -7.11
N PHE A 339 2.86 11.48 -7.57
CA PHE A 339 4.13 11.63 -6.82
C PHE A 339 3.95 12.27 -5.45
N VAL A 340 3.16 13.35 -5.34
CA VAL A 340 2.92 13.97 -4.02
C VAL A 340 2.30 12.95 -3.06
N LEU A 341 1.36 12.14 -3.54
CA LEU A 341 0.73 11.09 -2.73
C LEU A 341 1.73 9.98 -2.34
N ASP A 342 2.43 9.42 -3.33
CA ASP A 342 3.37 8.29 -3.16
C ASP A 342 4.57 8.62 -2.25
N PHE A 343 4.96 9.90 -2.12
CA PHE A 343 6.07 10.33 -1.27
C PHE A 343 5.65 10.83 0.12
N VAL A 344 4.36 11.11 0.32
CA VAL A 344 3.84 11.63 1.59
C VAL A 344 3.21 10.51 2.41
N GLU A 345 2.67 9.48 1.76
CA GLU A 345 2.33 8.17 2.35
C GLU A 345 3.59 7.36 2.64
#